data_AF-T0MGE8-F1
#
_entry.id   AF-T0MGE8-F1
#
_cell.length_a   1.000
_cell.length_b   1.000
_cell.length_c   1.000
_cell.angle_alpha   90.00
_cell.angle_beta   90.00
_cell.angle_gamma   90.00
#
_symmetry.space_group_name_H-M   'P 1'
#
loop_
_entity.id
_entity.type
_entity.pdbx_description
1 polymer ?
#
loop_
_entity_poly.entity_id
_entity_poly.type
_entity_poly.pdbx_seq_one_letter_code
_entity_poly.pdbx_strand_id
1 'polypeptide(L)'
;MKDKNTAVDETNKYILIDSMGQGMGCCCLQTAIQGSNLEETRHLFDMMGILSPLLLRLSRGTPCANGKLLNTETRWDMLEMSVDCRTDQERGSNWDVSGNKVEYNYNTEIPKSRFSPLDLFISNHQHFKENIMIFTFQ
;
A
#
# COMPACT_ATOMS: atom_id res chain seq x y z
N MET A 1 2.57 -23.11 -23.31
CA MET A 1 2.12 -23.23 -21.91
C MET A 1 0.81 -22.48 -21.79
N LYS A 2 -0.29 -23.16 -21.47
CA LYS A 2 -1.55 -22.48 -21.12
C LYS A 2 -1.42 -22.10 -19.65
N ASP A 3 -1.22 -20.82 -19.37
CA ASP A 3 -1.22 -20.33 -18.00
C ASP A 3 -2.60 -20.58 -17.41
N LYS A 4 -2.65 -21.36 -16.33
CA LYS A 4 -3.89 -21.59 -15.56
C LYS A 4 -4.41 -20.27 -14.94
N ASN A 5 -3.53 -19.28 -14.80
CA ASN A 5 -3.83 -17.95 -14.28
C ASN A 5 -4.42 -17.01 -15.35
N THR A 6 -4.40 -17.42 -16.63
CA THR A 6 -5.07 -16.74 -17.75
C THR A 6 -6.34 -17.48 -18.17
N ALA A 7 -6.78 -18.49 -17.42
CA ALA A 7 -8.09 -19.08 -17.61
C ALA A 7 -9.15 -17.99 -17.36
N VAL A 8 -9.92 -17.69 -18.39
CA VAL A 8 -11.07 -16.79 -18.33
C VAL A 8 -12.14 -17.53 -17.53
N ASP A 9 -12.10 -17.41 -16.21
CA ASP A 9 -13.21 -17.83 -15.37
C ASP A 9 -14.39 -16.88 -15.65
N GLU A 10 -15.58 -17.42 -15.89
CA GLU A 10 -16.76 -16.67 -16.33
C GLU A 10 -17.27 -15.68 -15.23
N THR A 11 -16.68 -15.76 -14.03
CA THR A 11 -16.85 -14.88 -12.86
C THR A 11 -15.83 -13.71 -12.80
N ASN A 12 -15.33 -13.29 -13.97
CA ASN A 12 -14.19 -12.41 -14.25
C ASN A 12 -14.25 -10.96 -13.70
N LYS A 13 -14.47 -10.76 -12.39
CA LYS A 13 -14.51 -9.43 -11.76
C LYS A 13 -13.18 -8.98 -11.15
N TYR A 14 -12.19 -9.88 -11.05
CA TYR A 14 -10.94 -9.63 -10.35
C TYR A 14 -9.73 -9.97 -11.22
N ILE A 15 -8.63 -9.26 -11.02
CA ILE A 15 -7.33 -9.53 -11.64
C ILE A 15 -6.45 -10.20 -10.59
N LEU A 16 -5.96 -11.39 -10.88
CA LEU A 16 -5.01 -12.08 -10.03
C LEU A 16 -3.63 -11.43 -10.19
N ILE A 17 -3.04 -11.05 -9.07
CA ILE A 17 -1.66 -10.58 -8.97
C ILE A 17 -0.91 -11.62 -8.15
N ASP A 18 0.01 -12.33 -8.78
CA ASP A 18 0.75 -13.47 -8.22
C ASP A 18 2.27 -13.27 -8.30
N SER A 19 2.72 -12.17 -8.91
CA SER A 19 4.14 -11.89 -9.12
C SER A 19 4.51 -10.51 -8.61
N MET A 20 5.66 -10.44 -7.93
CA MET A 20 6.30 -9.18 -7.56
C MET A 20 6.47 -8.25 -8.79
N GLY A 21 6.74 -8.82 -9.97
CA GLY A 21 6.95 -8.06 -11.20
C GLY A 21 5.72 -7.30 -11.69
N GLN A 22 4.51 -7.73 -11.32
CA GLN A 22 3.27 -7.04 -11.73
C GLN A 22 3.08 -5.71 -11.00
N GLY A 23 3.59 -5.58 -9.77
CA GLY A 23 3.61 -4.31 -9.04
C GLY A 23 4.91 -3.55 -9.26
N MET A 24 6.04 -4.13 -8.86
CA MET A 24 7.36 -3.48 -8.93
C MET A 24 7.87 -3.24 -10.36
N GLY A 25 7.25 -3.86 -11.37
CA GLY A 25 7.50 -3.54 -12.78
C GLY A 25 6.89 -2.22 -13.25
N CYS A 26 6.05 -1.58 -12.43
CA CYS A 26 5.48 -0.28 -12.75
C CYS A 26 6.47 0.87 -12.50
N CYS A 27 6.53 1.82 -13.42
CA CYS A 27 7.38 3.01 -13.29
C CYS A 27 6.77 4.06 -12.35
N CYS A 28 7.62 4.92 -11.78
CA CYS A 28 7.19 6.05 -10.97
C CYS A 28 8.13 7.25 -11.14
N LEU A 29 7.55 8.44 -10.97
CA LEU A 29 8.32 9.65 -10.78
C LEU A 29 8.54 9.85 -9.29
N GLN A 30 9.79 9.95 -8.87
CA GLN A 30 10.18 10.22 -7.49
C GLN A 30 11.00 11.52 -7.46
N THR A 31 10.69 12.39 -6.51
CA THR A 31 11.40 13.65 -6.31
C THR A 31 11.88 13.71 -4.87
N ALA A 32 13.18 13.92 -4.68
CA ALA A 32 13.78 14.14 -3.37
C ALA A 32 13.94 15.64 -3.14
N ILE A 33 13.43 16.14 -2.01
CA ILE A 33 13.56 17.55 -1.62
C ILE A 33 14.49 17.61 -0.41
N GLN A 34 15.48 18.50 -0.48
CA GLN A 34 16.40 18.77 0.63
C GLN A 34 15.95 20.02 1.37
N GLY A 35 15.69 19.90 2.68
CA GLY A 35 15.47 21.05 3.56
C GLY A 35 16.79 21.64 4.08
N SER A 36 16.76 22.89 4.53
CA SER A 36 17.91 23.56 5.14
C SER A 36 18.26 22.99 6.51
N ASN A 37 17.24 22.60 7.28
CA ASN A 37 17.39 22.11 8.65
C ASN A 37 16.60 20.82 8.87
N LEU A 38 16.98 20.03 9.89
CA LEU A 38 16.30 18.79 10.24
C LEU A 38 14.83 19.02 10.67
N GLU A 39 14.56 20.11 11.40
CA GLU A 39 13.22 20.47 11.84
C GLU A 39 12.29 20.83 10.68
N GLU A 40 12.77 21.67 9.76
CA GLU A 40 12.04 22.03 8.54
C GLU A 40 11.81 20.81 7.64
N THR A 41 12.79 19.92 7.53
CA THR A 41 12.66 18.69 6.74
C THR A 41 11.57 17.77 7.29
N ARG A 42 11.47 17.63 8.62
CA ARG A 42 10.39 16.86 9.27
C ARG A 42 9.02 17.49 9.01
N HIS A 43 8.92 18.81 9.11
CA HIS A 43 7.68 19.53 8.80
C HIS A 43 7.27 19.36 7.34
N LEU A 44 8.22 19.50 6.41
CA LEU A 44 7.99 19.29 4.99
C LEU A 44 7.53 17.85 4.69
N PHE A 45 8.16 16.85 5.34
CA PHE A 45 7.82 15.45 5.18
C PHE A 45 6.36 15.17 5.56
N ASP A 46 5.92 15.68 6.71
CA ASP A 46 4.54 15.51 7.17
C ASP A 46 3.52 16.19 6.25
N MET A 47 3.84 17.40 5.76
CA MET A 47 3.01 18.08 4.76
C MET A 47 2.90 17.28 3.45
N MET A 48 4.03 16.73 2.97
CA MET A 48 4.03 15.91 1.76
C MET A 48 3.28 14.59 1.95
N GLY A 49 3.30 14.01 3.15
CA GLY A 49 2.50 12.84 3.50
C GLY A 49 1.01 13.05 3.25
N ILE A 50 0.48 14.23 3.63
CA ILE A 50 -0.92 14.61 3.41
C ILE A 50 -1.22 14.85 1.92
N LEU A 51 -0.29 15.47 1.18
CA LEU A 51 -0.47 15.73 -0.26
C LEU A 51 -0.27 14.49 -1.15
N SER A 52 0.44 13.48 -0.67
CA SER A 52 0.74 12.24 -1.40
C SER A 52 -0.50 11.59 -2.06
N PRO A 53 -1.61 11.29 -1.35
CA PRO A 53 -2.80 10.69 -1.98
C PRO A 53 -3.46 11.60 -3.03
N LEU A 54 -3.40 12.93 -2.86
CA LEU A 54 -3.91 13.88 -3.85
C LEU A 54 -3.07 13.86 -5.13
N LEU A 55 -1.74 13.89 -4.98
CA LEU A 55 -0.81 13.80 -6.11
C LEU A 55 -0.90 12.46 -6.83
N LEU A 56 -1.09 11.36 -6.10
CA LEU A 56 -1.33 10.03 -6.67
C LEU A 56 -2.59 10.02 -7.55
N ARG A 57 -3.68 10.63 -7.08
CA ARG A 57 -4.93 10.70 -7.85
C ARG A 57 -4.84 11.65 -9.04
N LEU A 58 -4.05 12.72 -8.94
CA LEU A 58 -3.82 13.67 -10.03
C LEU A 58 -2.92 13.08 -11.13
N SER A 59 -1.91 12.31 -10.75
CA SER A 59 -0.94 11.66 -11.64
C SER A 59 -1.36 10.27 -12.14
N ARG A 60 -2.65 9.93 -12.04
CA ARG A 60 -3.17 8.61 -12.45
C ARG A 60 -2.76 8.29 -13.89
N GLY A 61 -2.25 7.09 -14.11
CA GLY A 61 -1.68 6.69 -15.40
C GLY A 61 -1.68 5.18 -15.62
N THR A 62 -2.41 4.41 -14.80
CA THR A 62 -2.42 2.95 -14.87
C THR A 62 -3.86 2.44 -14.97
N PRO A 63 -4.54 2.61 -16.12
CA PRO A 63 -5.93 2.16 -16.31
C PRO A 63 -6.06 0.67 -16.65
N CYS A 64 -4.95 -0.01 -16.96
CA CYS A 64 -4.94 -1.41 -17.39
C CYS A 64 -3.83 -2.22 -16.72
N ALA A 65 -4.10 -3.48 -16.41
CA ALA A 65 -3.12 -4.46 -15.97
C ALA A 65 -3.47 -5.85 -16.52
N ASN A 66 -2.44 -6.66 -16.82
CA ASN A 66 -2.58 -8.00 -17.38
C ASN A 66 -3.58 -8.10 -18.55
N GLY A 67 -3.66 -7.06 -19.40
CA GLY A 67 -4.57 -6.99 -20.55
C GLY A 67 -6.05 -6.72 -20.23
N LYS A 68 -6.39 -6.37 -18.97
CA LYS A 68 -7.74 -6.03 -18.53
C LYS A 68 -7.82 -4.59 -18.04
N LEU A 69 -8.99 -3.97 -18.17
CA LEU A 69 -9.28 -2.65 -17.61
C LEU A 69 -9.51 -2.76 -16.10
N LEU A 70 -8.93 -1.82 -15.36
CA LEU A 70 -9.05 -1.72 -13.93
C LEU A 70 -10.15 -0.74 -13.53
N ASN A 71 -10.83 -1.02 -12.42
CA ASN A 71 -11.73 -0.05 -11.78
C ASN A 71 -10.96 1.02 -10.98
N THR A 72 -9.68 0.77 -10.70
CA THR A 72 -8.75 1.76 -10.15
C THR A 72 -7.81 2.25 -11.25
N GLU A 73 -7.49 3.54 -11.23
CA GLU A 73 -6.58 4.15 -12.22
C GLU A 73 -5.18 4.38 -11.63
N THR A 74 -4.97 3.95 -10.37
CA THR A 74 -3.71 4.06 -9.63
C THR A 74 -3.08 2.69 -9.47
N ARG A 75 -1.75 2.65 -9.61
CA ARG A 75 -0.93 1.44 -9.44
C ARG A 75 -0.66 1.06 -7.97
N TRP A 76 -1.11 1.87 -7.01
CA TRP A 76 -0.69 1.77 -5.60
C TRP A 76 -1.05 0.42 -4.98
N ASP A 77 -2.29 -0.03 -5.17
CA ASP A 77 -2.79 -1.30 -4.63
C ASP A 77 -2.00 -2.50 -5.19
N MET A 78 -1.60 -2.43 -6.46
CA MET A 78 -0.81 -3.48 -7.10
C MET A 78 0.59 -3.57 -6.52
N LEU A 79 1.23 -2.41 -6.29
CA LEU A 79 2.55 -2.35 -5.67
C LEU A 79 2.51 -2.90 -4.25
N GLU A 80 1.56 -2.41 -3.45
CA GLU A 80 1.41 -2.80 -2.05
C GLU A 80 1.28 -4.32 -1.91
N MET A 81 0.40 -4.93 -2.71
CA MET A 81 0.15 -6.37 -2.66
C MET A 81 1.27 -7.20 -3.29
N SER A 82 1.99 -6.65 -4.29
CA SER A 82 3.08 -7.39 -4.97
C SER A 82 4.29 -7.69 -4.08
N VAL A 83 4.48 -6.92 -3.00
CA VAL A 83 5.58 -7.08 -2.04
C VAL A 83 5.08 -7.26 -0.61
N ASP A 84 3.82 -7.68 -0.44
CA ASP A 84 3.26 -7.99 0.87
C ASP A 84 3.78 -9.34 1.37
N CYS A 85 4.85 -9.28 2.16
CA CYS A 85 5.48 -10.44 2.79
C CYS A 85 4.79 -10.89 4.08
N ARG A 86 3.66 -10.27 4.48
CA ARG A 86 2.96 -10.68 5.71
C ARG A 86 2.47 -12.11 5.58
N THR A 87 2.75 -12.91 6.60
CA THR A 87 2.15 -14.23 6.81
C THR A 87 0.65 -14.08 7.05
N ASP A 88 -0.11 -15.16 6.84
CA ASP A 88 -1.55 -15.15 7.09
C ASP A 88 -1.87 -14.81 8.56
N GLN A 89 -0.99 -15.19 9.50
CA GLN A 89 -1.08 -14.82 10.91
C GLN A 89 -0.92 -13.30 11.14
N GLU A 90 0.09 -12.69 10.53
CA GLU A 90 0.33 -11.24 10.61
C GLU A 90 -0.82 -10.43 9.97
N ARG A 91 -1.57 -11.03 9.04
CA ARG A 91 -2.77 -10.42 8.43
C ARG A 91 -4.05 -10.60 9.23
N GLY A 92 -4.03 -11.30 10.38
CA GLY A 92 -5.24 -11.56 11.16
C GLY A 92 -5.94 -12.89 10.86
N SER A 93 -5.35 -13.77 10.05
CA SER A 93 -5.96 -15.08 9.73
C SER A 93 -5.65 -16.11 10.82
N ASN A 94 -6.68 -16.88 11.18
CA ASN A 94 -6.55 -18.03 12.09
C ASN A 94 -5.96 -19.27 11.41
N TRP A 95 -5.62 -19.19 10.13
CA TRP A 95 -5.20 -20.30 9.28
C TRP A 95 -3.84 -19.98 8.68
N ASP A 96 -2.90 -20.91 8.81
CA ASP A 96 -1.61 -20.85 8.11
C ASP A 96 -1.75 -21.35 6.66
N VAL A 97 -0.74 -21.08 5.82
CA VAL A 97 -0.64 -21.51 4.41
C VAL A 97 -0.80 -23.04 4.28
N SER A 98 -0.44 -23.79 5.33
CA SER A 98 -0.60 -25.24 5.42
C SER A 98 -2.02 -25.72 5.77
N GLY A 99 -2.97 -24.81 5.98
CA GLY A 99 -4.35 -25.11 6.39
C GLY A 99 -4.49 -25.47 7.89
N ASN A 100 -3.42 -25.36 8.66
CA ASN A 100 -3.44 -25.62 10.09
C ASN A 100 -3.99 -24.40 10.84
N LYS A 101 -4.86 -24.64 11.82
CA LYS A 101 -5.34 -23.59 12.72
C LYS A 101 -4.21 -23.19 13.66
N VAL A 102 -3.83 -21.92 13.65
CA VAL A 102 -2.80 -21.40 14.56
C VAL A 102 -3.47 -20.52 15.61
N GLU A 103 -3.01 -20.63 16.86
CA GLU A 103 -3.51 -19.82 17.95
C GLU A 103 -3.14 -18.35 17.70
N TYR A 104 -4.17 -17.53 17.49
CA TYR A 104 -4.01 -16.13 17.11
C TYR A 104 -3.53 -15.29 18.29
N ASN A 105 -2.39 -14.62 18.13
CA ASN A 105 -1.92 -13.61 19.07
C ASN A 105 -2.15 -12.21 18.46
N TYR A 106 -3.06 -11.45 19.04
CA TYR A 106 -3.38 -10.10 18.58
C TYR A 106 -2.18 -9.13 18.66
N ASN A 107 -1.13 -9.45 19.42
CA ASN A 107 0.09 -8.63 19.51
C ASN A 107 1.00 -8.74 18.27
N THR A 108 0.73 -9.67 17.35
CA THR A 108 1.53 -9.86 16.12
C THR A 108 0.80 -9.45 14.84
N GLU A 109 -0.40 -8.87 14.96
CA GLU A 109 -1.14 -8.37 13.81
C GLU A 109 -0.48 -7.11 13.23
N ILE A 110 -0.23 -7.12 11.94
CA ILE A 110 0.34 -5.98 11.20
C ILE A 110 -0.72 -5.52 10.18
N PRO A 111 -1.33 -4.34 10.38
CA PRO A 111 -2.52 -3.94 9.62
C PRO A 111 -2.22 -3.64 8.14
N LYS A 112 -0.99 -3.23 7.81
CA LYS A 112 -0.61 -2.83 6.45
C LYS A 112 0.64 -3.55 5.95
N SER A 113 0.77 -3.63 4.63
CA SER A 113 2.01 -4.11 4.01
C SER A 113 3.18 -3.19 4.36
N ARG A 114 4.40 -3.72 4.24
CA ARG A 114 5.63 -2.94 4.34
C ARG A 114 5.73 -1.83 3.29
N PHE A 115 5.05 -2.00 2.16
CA PHE A 115 4.94 -1.00 1.11
C PHE A 115 3.53 -0.42 1.18
N SER A 116 3.33 0.55 2.07
CA SER A 116 2.02 1.17 2.32
C SER A 116 2.17 2.68 2.59
N PRO A 117 1.06 3.44 2.64
CA PRO A 117 1.11 4.87 2.92
C PRO A 117 1.69 5.14 4.32
N LEU A 118 2.13 6.37 4.55
CA LEU A 118 2.71 6.82 5.82
C LEU A 118 1.83 6.45 7.03
N ASP A 119 2.45 5.93 8.09
CA ASP A 119 1.79 5.55 9.35
C ASP A 119 1.77 6.66 10.40
N LEU A 120 2.92 7.27 10.64
CA LEU A 120 3.12 8.25 11.69
C LEU A 120 3.80 9.50 11.16
N PHE A 121 3.34 10.64 11.69
CA PHE A 121 3.96 11.93 11.51
C PHE A 121 5.17 12.09 12.45
N ILE A 122 6.20 12.78 11.99
CA ILE A 122 7.49 12.90 12.70
C ILE A 122 7.84 14.34 13.11
N SER A 123 7.05 15.33 12.70
CA SER A 123 7.24 16.73 13.06
C SER A 123 6.84 16.99 14.52
N ASN A 124 7.63 17.83 15.18
CA ASN A 124 7.38 18.27 16.55
C ASN A 124 6.49 19.52 16.63
N HIS A 125 5.96 20.00 15.50
CA HIS A 125 5.23 21.26 15.43
C HIS A 125 3.88 21.18 16.15
N GLN A 126 3.53 22.23 16.89
CA GLN A 126 2.40 22.22 17.84
C GLN A 126 1.04 21.94 17.18
N HIS A 127 0.83 22.41 15.95
CA HIS A 127 -0.39 22.14 15.16
C HIS A 127 -0.66 20.66 14.87
N PHE A 128 0.39 19.83 14.81
CA PHE A 128 0.26 18.40 14.52
C PHE A 128 -0.09 17.58 15.78
N LYS A 129 0.30 18.05 16.98
CA LYS A 129 -0.02 17.37 18.25
C LYS A 129 -1.51 17.39 18.62
N GLU A 130 -2.25 18.40 18.19
CA GLU A 130 -3.66 18.58 18.57
C GLU A 130 -4.65 17.93 17.58
N ASN A 131 -4.29 17.79 16.30
CA ASN A 131 -5.23 17.36 15.25
C ASN A 131 -5.03 15.92 14.75
N ILE A 132 -3.87 15.29 14.98
CA ILE A 132 -3.59 13.93 14.49
C ILE A 132 -4.25 12.86 15.37
N MET A 133 -4.60 13.17 16.62
CA MET A 133 -5.34 12.26 17.51
C MET A 133 -6.82 12.05 17.09
N ILE A 134 -7.28 12.72 16.02
CA ILE A 134 -8.68 12.69 15.56
C ILE A 134 -8.84 11.84 14.27
N PHE A 135 -7.75 11.46 13.59
CA PHE A 135 -7.82 10.72 12.30
C PHE A 135 -7.40 9.24 12.37
N THR A 136 -7.17 8.69 13.56
CA THR A 136 -7.13 7.24 13.75
C THR A 136 -8.55 6.68 13.89
N PHE A 137 -9.02 6.03 12.82
CA PHE A 137 -10.18 5.13 12.73
C PHE A 137 -11.57 5.72 13.03
N GLN A 138 -12.32 5.92 11.94
CA GLN A 138 -13.74 5.56 11.89
C GLN A 138 -14.01 4.77 10.61
#